data_AF-A0A2N7B3V1-F1
#
_entry.id   AF-A0A2N7B3V1-F1
#
_cell.length_a   1.000
_cell.length_b   1.000
_cell.length_c   1.000
_cell.angle_alpha   90.00
_cell.angle_beta   90.00
_cell.angle_gamma   90.00
#
_symmetry.space_group_name_H-M   'P 1'
#
loop_
_entity.id
_entity.type
_entity.pdbx_description
1 polymer ?
#
loop_
_entity_poly.entity_id
_entity_poly.type
_entity_poly.pdbx_seq_one_letter_code
_entity_poly.pdbx_strand_id
1 'polypeptide(L)'
;MHSIPVRAWLVTILCAFACTFDLHAQQLLVRKISLTVKREPLSQVLQHIGEKGDFYFSYNSNLIPRDSLVSLQVSNQTVQYTLQRLFGNRFSYKETGNYLIIQPGKVERQSTISGYILDDETGEKADLVSIYDKTRFVATVSNDQGYFKLRVKDRSVPLSFTVSKIGYGDTTLTLPANQEVTIRIKPKAILLDEVTINPNSRGERTWLGRTFLSRRLRAQSQNLSRFFVNLPYQIALTPGLGSHGRLSSQVVNKVSVNLLGGYNAGVQGVEIAGVFNIIKNDVRSV
;
A
#
# COMPACT_ATOMS: atom_id res chain seq x y z
N MET A 1 39.58 -65.73 9.48
CA MET A 1 39.97 -64.30 9.68
C MET A 1 39.48 -63.52 8.47
N HIS A 2 38.31 -62.88 8.54
CA HIS A 2 37.82 -62.00 7.49
C HIS A 2 37.93 -60.55 7.97
N SER A 3 38.86 -59.82 7.37
CA SER A 3 39.07 -58.39 7.58
C SER A 3 37.92 -57.61 6.95
N ILE A 4 37.09 -57.01 7.81
CA ILE A 4 36.03 -56.08 7.39
C ILE A 4 36.71 -54.81 6.83
N PRO A 5 36.36 -54.33 5.61
CA PRO A 5 37.05 -53.20 5.00
C PRO A 5 36.74 -51.90 5.74
N VAL A 6 37.80 -51.23 6.21
CA VAL A 6 37.80 -49.94 6.94
C VAL A 6 37.06 -48.81 6.19
N ARG A 7 36.88 -48.96 4.87
CA ARG A 7 36.11 -48.02 4.03
C ARG A 7 34.61 -47.98 4.34
N ALA A 8 34.04 -49.02 4.95
CA ALA A 8 32.63 -49.04 5.33
C ALA A 8 32.31 -48.18 6.56
N TRP A 9 33.31 -47.84 7.39
CA TRP A 9 33.12 -47.07 8.63
C TRP A 9 33.16 -45.55 8.42
N LEU A 10 33.87 -45.08 7.38
CA LEU A 10 33.96 -43.64 7.09
C LEU A 10 32.68 -43.07 6.46
N VAL A 11 31.89 -43.89 5.76
CA VAL A 11 30.62 -43.46 5.14
C VAL A 11 29.49 -43.40 6.18
N THR A 12 29.50 -44.27 7.19
CA THR A 12 28.52 -44.25 8.28
C THR A 12 28.74 -43.12 9.28
N ILE A 13 29.99 -42.69 9.52
CA ILE A 13 30.29 -41.56 10.42
C ILE A 13 29.99 -40.20 9.75
N LEU A 14 30.09 -40.10 8.42
CA LEU A 14 29.74 -38.87 7.69
C LEU A 14 28.22 -38.65 7.57
N CYS A 15 27.41 -39.72 7.57
CA CYS A 15 25.95 -39.62 7.61
C CYS A 15 25.37 -39.36 9.02
N ALA A 16 26.14 -39.58 10.09
CA ALA A 16 25.71 -39.30 11.46
C ALA A 16 25.82 -37.81 11.86
N PHE A 17 26.49 -36.98 11.05
CA PHE A 17 26.60 -35.53 11.27
C PHE A 17 25.52 -34.71 10.51
N ALA A 18 24.59 -35.38 9.81
CA ALA A 18 23.50 -34.76 9.07
C ALA A 18 22.17 -34.67 9.86
N CYS A 19 22.16 -35.12 11.12
CA CYS A 19 21.09 -34.93 12.10
C CYS A 19 21.67 -34.00 13.19
N THR A 20 21.15 -32.83 13.56
CA THR A 20 19.87 -32.19 13.39
C THR A 20 20.13 -30.70 13.65
N PHE A 21 20.08 -29.85 12.64
CA PHE A 21 19.87 -28.41 12.87
C PHE A 21 18.46 -28.09 12.42
N ASP A 22 17.48 -28.52 13.24
CA ASP A 22 16.24 -27.76 13.32
C ASP A 22 16.59 -26.41 13.95
N LEU A 23 17.07 -25.49 13.11
CA LEU A 23 17.01 -24.06 13.34
C LEU A 23 15.52 -23.67 13.27
N HIS A 24 14.75 -24.14 14.25
CA HIS A 24 13.46 -23.56 14.55
C HIS A 24 13.74 -22.15 15.03
N ALA A 25 13.67 -21.18 14.11
CA ALA A 25 13.44 -19.80 14.48
C ALA A 25 12.15 -19.79 15.31
N GLN A 26 12.29 -19.80 16.64
CA GLN A 26 11.15 -19.87 17.55
C GLN A 26 10.39 -18.55 17.42
N GLN A 27 9.30 -18.57 16.67
CA GLN A 27 8.43 -17.41 16.52
C GLN A 27 7.67 -17.18 17.84
N LEU A 28 8.11 -16.21 18.63
CA LEU A 28 7.55 -15.90 19.96
C LEU A 28 6.07 -15.52 19.86
N LEU A 29 5.68 -14.80 18.81
CA LEU A 29 4.35 -14.26 18.60
C LEU A 29 3.28 -15.33 18.34
N VAL A 30 3.65 -16.48 17.76
CA VAL A 30 2.69 -17.56 17.45
C VAL A 30 2.51 -18.55 18.61
N ARG A 31 3.34 -18.46 19.67
CA ARG A 31 3.21 -19.31 20.87
C ARG A 31 1.84 -19.10 21.51
N LYS A 32 1.20 -20.20 21.93
CA LYS A 32 -0.13 -20.16 22.53
C LYS A 32 -0.04 -20.09 24.05
N ILE A 33 -0.83 -19.21 24.66
CA ILE A 33 -0.91 -19.01 26.10
C ILE A 33 -2.37 -18.93 26.57
N SER A 34 -2.56 -19.24 27.85
CA SER A 34 -3.82 -19.06 28.57
C SER A 34 -3.58 -18.18 29.80
N LEU A 35 -4.29 -17.05 29.88
CA LEU A 35 -4.11 -16.04 30.92
C LEU A 35 -5.46 -15.40 31.27
N THR A 36 -5.75 -15.32 32.56
CA THR A 36 -6.93 -14.64 33.11
C THR A 36 -6.48 -13.70 34.21
N VAL A 37 -6.66 -12.40 34.00
CA VAL A 37 -6.30 -11.33 34.92
C VAL A 37 -7.46 -10.33 35.04
N LYS A 38 -7.67 -9.79 36.23
CA LYS A 38 -8.75 -8.83 36.52
C LYS A 38 -8.17 -7.63 37.25
N ARG A 39 -8.26 -6.45 36.63
CA ARG A 39 -7.81 -5.14 37.16
C ARG A 39 -6.38 -5.18 37.70
N GLU A 40 -5.45 -5.67 36.89
CA GLU A 40 -4.04 -5.82 37.25
C GLU A 40 -3.17 -4.80 36.49
N PRO A 41 -2.07 -4.28 37.07
CA PRO A 41 -1.15 -3.40 36.36
C PRO A 41 -0.60 -4.04 35.09
N LEU A 42 -0.60 -3.28 33.99
CA LEU A 42 -0.14 -3.74 32.68
C LEU A 42 1.29 -4.30 32.70
N SER A 43 2.17 -3.76 33.55
CA SER A 43 3.53 -4.29 33.74
C SER A 43 3.53 -5.75 34.21
N GLN A 44 2.69 -6.10 35.17
CA GLN A 44 2.55 -7.47 35.69
C GLN A 44 1.91 -8.38 34.65
N VAL A 45 0.90 -7.90 33.93
CA VAL A 45 0.28 -8.65 32.84
C VAL A 45 1.29 -8.97 31.73
N LEU A 46 2.17 -8.04 31.37
CA LEU A 46 3.27 -8.30 30.43
C LEU A 46 4.27 -9.32 30.99
N GLN A 47 4.59 -9.26 32.28
CA GLN A 47 5.43 -10.26 32.93
C GLN A 47 4.80 -11.67 32.84
N HIS A 48 3.52 -11.81 33.19
CA HIS A 48 2.79 -13.08 33.09
C HIS A 48 2.75 -13.64 31.66
N ILE A 49 2.63 -12.76 30.65
CA ILE A 49 2.69 -13.16 29.24
C ILE A 49 4.09 -13.67 28.87
N GLY A 50 5.13 -12.98 29.32
CA GLY A 50 6.52 -13.38 29.08
C GLY A 50 6.85 -14.73 29.74
N GLU A 51 6.42 -14.94 30.98
CA GLU A 51 6.60 -16.21 31.71
C GLU A 51 5.88 -17.38 31.04
N LYS A 52 4.59 -17.22 30.70
CA LYS A 52 3.82 -18.26 29.99
C LYS A 52 4.30 -18.49 28.57
N GLY A 53 4.87 -17.46 27.97
CA GLY A 53 5.39 -17.46 26.63
C GLY A 53 6.83 -17.94 26.54
N ASP A 54 7.56 -18.05 27.65
CA ASP A 54 9.01 -18.32 27.74
C ASP A 54 9.87 -17.31 26.94
N PHE A 55 9.66 -16.01 27.17
CA PHE A 55 10.47 -14.92 26.61
C PHE A 55 10.39 -13.64 27.47
N TYR A 56 11.23 -12.65 27.16
CA TYR A 56 11.25 -11.36 27.85
C TYR A 56 10.71 -10.22 26.98
N PHE A 57 10.05 -9.25 27.59
CA PHE A 57 9.66 -8.03 26.88
C PHE A 57 10.78 -6.98 26.95
N SER A 58 10.96 -6.23 25.86
CA SER A 58 11.79 -5.01 25.84
C SER A 58 11.00 -3.86 25.27
N TYR A 59 10.96 -2.72 25.97
CA TYR A 59 10.18 -1.55 25.55
C TYR A 59 10.65 -0.28 26.25
N ASN A 60 10.31 0.87 25.66
CA ASN A 60 10.51 2.17 26.30
C ASN A 60 9.38 2.42 27.33
N SER A 61 9.75 2.57 28.60
CA SER A 61 8.80 2.79 29.71
C SER A 61 7.96 4.06 29.58
N ASN A 62 8.41 5.05 28.82
CA ASN A 62 7.66 6.30 28.62
C ASN A 62 6.51 6.12 27.61
N LEU A 63 6.54 5.04 26.82
CA LEU A 63 5.53 4.77 25.78
C LEU A 63 4.42 3.83 26.26
N ILE A 64 4.70 2.99 27.26
CA ILE A 64 3.75 2.02 27.79
C ILE A 64 3.29 2.47 29.18
N PRO A 65 1.98 2.66 29.40
CA PRO A 65 1.45 3.09 30.69
C PRO A 65 1.42 1.91 31.66
N ARG A 66 2.57 1.59 32.25
CA ARG A 66 2.83 0.40 33.09
C ARG A 66 1.82 0.22 34.24
N ASP A 67 1.35 1.31 34.80
CA ASP A 67 0.47 1.32 35.97
C ASP A 67 -1.03 1.27 35.60
N SER A 68 -1.36 1.27 34.31
CA SER A 68 -2.76 1.13 33.86
C SER A 68 -3.29 -0.24 34.23
N LEU A 69 -4.42 -0.26 34.93
CA LEU A 69 -5.12 -1.49 35.28
C LEU A 69 -5.85 -2.06 34.06
N VAL A 70 -5.57 -3.32 33.73
CA VAL A 70 -6.21 -4.02 32.61
C VAL A 70 -6.88 -5.31 33.10
N SER A 71 -7.89 -5.75 32.35
CA SER A 71 -8.50 -7.07 32.55
C SER A 71 -8.44 -7.81 31.23
N LEU A 72 -8.02 -9.06 31.27
CA LEU A 72 -7.77 -9.87 30.07
C LEU A 72 -8.09 -11.32 30.40
N GLN A 73 -8.85 -11.97 29.51
CA GLN A 73 -9.13 -13.39 29.58
C GLN A 73 -8.90 -13.97 28.19
N VAL A 74 -7.91 -14.85 28.08
CA VAL A 74 -7.55 -15.57 26.86
C VAL A 74 -7.28 -17.04 27.21
N SER A 75 -7.76 -17.93 26.35
CA SER A 75 -7.54 -19.38 26.49
C SER A 75 -7.00 -19.92 25.17
N ASN A 76 -5.82 -20.54 25.23
CA ASN A 76 -5.12 -21.15 24.10
C ASN A 76 -4.98 -20.21 22.88
N GLN A 77 -4.64 -18.94 23.13
CA GLN A 77 -4.49 -17.91 22.09
C GLN A 77 -3.04 -17.57 21.85
N THR A 78 -2.70 -17.10 20.65
CA THR A 78 -1.33 -16.68 20.35
C THR A 78 -0.93 -15.45 21.18
N VAL A 79 0.36 -15.31 21.46
CA VAL A 79 0.94 -14.10 22.07
C VAL A 79 0.57 -12.87 21.25
N GLN A 80 0.63 -12.96 19.91
CA GLN A 80 0.20 -11.90 19.01
C GLN A 80 -1.24 -11.46 19.25
N TYR A 81 -2.18 -12.40 19.29
CA TYR A 81 -3.59 -12.10 19.56
C TYR A 81 -3.77 -11.47 20.95
N THR A 82 -3.08 -12.02 21.95
CA THR A 82 -3.12 -11.53 23.33
C THR A 82 -2.64 -10.08 23.42
N LEU A 83 -1.52 -9.76 22.78
CA LEU A 83 -0.99 -8.41 22.71
C LEU A 83 -1.89 -7.47 21.92
N GLN A 84 -2.53 -7.94 20.84
CA GLN A 84 -3.52 -7.17 20.09
C GLN A 84 -4.74 -6.82 20.97
N ARG A 85 -5.18 -7.70 21.87
CA ARG A 85 -6.25 -7.42 22.83
C ARG A 85 -5.88 -6.35 23.86
N LEU A 86 -4.61 -6.30 24.28
CA LEU A 86 -4.11 -5.31 25.24
C LEU A 86 -3.85 -3.94 24.59
N PHE A 87 -3.30 -3.94 23.38
CA PHE A 87 -2.72 -2.74 22.77
C PHE A 87 -3.45 -2.22 21.54
N GLY A 88 -4.29 -3.04 20.91
CA GLY A 88 -4.83 -2.77 19.57
C GLY A 88 -3.70 -2.59 18.56
N ASN A 89 -3.89 -1.65 17.63
CA ASN A 89 -2.89 -1.34 16.59
C ASN A 89 -1.86 -0.28 17.03
N ARG A 90 -1.83 0.10 18.31
CA ARG A 90 -0.98 1.19 18.82
C ARG A 90 0.50 0.83 18.86
N PHE A 91 0.82 -0.47 18.90
CA PHE A 91 2.18 -1.00 19.02
C PHE A 91 2.46 -2.03 17.93
N SER A 92 3.74 -2.22 17.61
CA SER A 92 4.23 -3.32 16.78
C SER A 92 5.29 -4.10 17.54
N TYR A 93 5.53 -5.34 17.12
CA TYR A 93 6.35 -6.30 17.85
C TYR A 93 7.49 -6.81 16.97
N LYS A 94 8.71 -6.84 17.51
CA LYS A 94 9.89 -7.39 16.83
C LYS A 94 10.52 -8.47 17.70
N GLU A 95 10.74 -9.64 17.13
CA GLU A 95 11.41 -10.76 17.78
C GLU A 95 12.92 -10.64 17.60
N THR A 96 13.69 -10.70 18.69
CA THR A 96 15.15 -10.72 18.65
C THR A 96 15.67 -11.67 19.73
N GLY A 97 16.16 -12.85 19.32
CA GLY A 97 16.55 -13.89 20.28
C GLY A 97 15.36 -14.26 21.18
N ASN A 98 15.56 -14.21 22.50
CA ASN A 98 14.50 -14.46 23.48
C ASN A 98 13.77 -13.19 23.95
N TYR A 99 13.84 -12.09 23.18
CA TYR A 99 13.18 -10.84 23.49
C TYR A 99 12.09 -10.51 22.46
N LEU A 100 10.93 -10.10 22.96
CA LEU A 100 9.87 -9.47 22.19
C LEU A 100 9.90 -7.96 22.43
N ILE A 101 10.38 -7.22 21.44
CA ILE A 101 10.52 -5.77 21.49
C ILE A 101 9.19 -5.13 21.13
N ILE A 102 8.60 -4.34 22.04
CA ILE A 102 7.41 -3.52 21.80
C ILE A 102 7.86 -2.11 21.40
N GLN A 103 7.48 -1.71 20.19
CA GLN A 103 7.76 -0.39 19.65
C GLN A 103 6.45 0.26 19.18
N PRO A 104 6.38 1.60 19.04
CA PRO A 104 5.21 2.25 18.45
C PRO A 104 4.74 1.54 17.19
N GLY A 105 3.44 1.30 17.12
CA GLY A 105 2.82 0.70 15.96
C GLY A 105 3.03 1.64 14.79
N LYS A 106 3.32 1.08 13.63
CA LYS A 106 3.11 1.79 12.37
C LYS A 106 1.59 1.92 12.18
N VAL A 107 0.95 2.77 12.99
CA VAL A 107 -0.39 3.23 12.65
C VAL A 107 -0.19 4.02 11.37
N GLU A 108 -0.51 3.40 10.24
CA GLU A 108 -0.72 4.08 8.96
C GLU A 108 -1.84 5.10 9.18
N ARG A 109 -1.52 6.22 9.84
CA ARG A 109 -2.45 7.33 9.97
C ARG A 109 -2.56 7.90 8.57
N GLN A 110 -3.74 7.71 7.99
CA GLN A 110 -4.05 8.26 6.69
C GLN A 110 -4.23 9.76 6.83
N SER A 111 -3.43 10.51 6.10
CA SER A 111 -3.66 11.94 5.91
C SER A 111 -4.64 12.08 4.76
N THR A 112 -5.65 12.94 4.92
CA THR A 112 -6.62 13.21 3.86
C THR A 112 -6.51 14.66 3.43
N ILE A 113 -6.51 14.90 2.12
CA ILE A 113 -6.78 16.22 1.55
C ILE A 113 -8.14 16.13 0.89
N SER A 114 -9.04 17.05 1.22
CA SER A 114 -10.37 17.11 0.61
C SER A 114 -10.74 18.55 0.30
N GLY A 115 -11.74 18.73 -0.55
CA GLY A 115 -12.08 20.06 -0.99
C GLY A 115 -12.95 20.11 -2.22
N TYR A 116 -13.16 21.33 -2.70
CA TYR A 116 -13.85 21.60 -3.95
C TYR A 116 -12.92 22.25 -4.95
N ILE A 117 -13.12 21.94 -6.23
CA ILE A 117 -12.42 22.59 -7.33
C ILE A 117 -13.40 23.48 -8.07
N LEU A 118 -12.98 24.71 -8.31
CA LEU A 118 -13.73 25.72 -9.05
C LEU A 118 -12.94 26.16 -10.27
N ASP A 119 -13.66 26.46 -11.34
CA ASP A 119 -13.13 27.26 -12.44
C ASP A 119 -12.95 28.71 -11.96
N ASP A 120 -11.77 29.29 -12.20
CA ASP A 120 -11.43 30.63 -11.70
C ASP A 120 -12.16 31.76 -12.47
N GLU A 121 -12.49 31.54 -13.74
CA GLU A 121 -13.13 32.55 -14.59
C GLU A 121 -14.66 32.55 -14.40
N THR A 122 -15.28 31.38 -14.38
CA THR A 122 -16.73 31.23 -14.28
C THR A 122 -17.23 31.10 -12.84
N GLY A 123 -16.37 30.65 -11.92
CA GLY A 123 -16.74 30.33 -10.54
C GLY A 123 -17.50 29.00 -10.39
N GLU A 124 -17.72 28.26 -11.47
CA GLU A 124 -18.46 26.99 -11.45
C GLU A 124 -17.66 25.84 -10.84
N LYS A 125 -18.36 24.80 -10.34
CA LYS A 125 -17.75 23.58 -9.79
C LYS A 125 -17.15 22.76 -10.93
N ALA A 126 -15.87 22.42 -10.82
CA ALA A 126 -15.14 21.68 -11.85
C ALA A 126 -15.18 20.16 -11.60
N ASP A 127 -15.94 19.46 -12.43
CA ASP A 127 -16.03 18.00 -12.40
C ASP A 127 -14.80 17.31 -13.00
N LEU A 128 -14.63 16.02 -12.72
CA LEU A 128 -13.65 15.16 -13.41
C LEU A 128 -12.23 15.74 -13.46
N VAL A 129 -11.84 16.53 -12.47
CA VAL A 129 -10.48 17.06 -12.31
C VAL A 129 -9.64 15.98 -11.64
N SER A 130 -8.41 15.79 -12.10
CA SER A 130 -7.49 14.85 -11.46
C SER A 130 -6.67 15.54 -10.37
N ILE A 131 -6.60 14.92 -9.20
CA ILE A 131 -5.78 15.36 -8.07
C ILE A 131 -4.81 14.23 -7.75
N TYR A 132 -3.50 14.47 -7.84
CA TYR A 132 -2.50 13.41 -7.69
C TYR A 132 -1.22 13.89 -7.01
N ASP A 133 -0.56 12.99 -6.30
CA ASP A 133 0.78 13.19 -5.73
C ASP A 133 1.77 12.34 -6.53
N LYS A 134 2.75 13.01 -7.16
CA LYS A 134 3.76 12.38 -8.02
C LYS A 134 4.73 11.51 -7.22
N THR A 135 5.05 11.89 -5.99
CA THR A 135 6.03 11.22 -5.15
C THR A 135 5.42 9.99 -4.49
N ARG A 136 4.21 10.15 -3.93
CA ARG A 136 3.51 9.05 -3.23
C ARG A 136 2.70 8.16 -4.15
N PHE A 137 2.60 8.54 -5.43
CA PHE A 137 1.94 7.78 -6.47
C PHE A 137 0.49 7.43 -6.12
N VAL A 138 -0.26 8.43 -5.65
CA VAL A 138 -1.69 8.33 -5.30
C VAL A 138 -2.49 9.37 -6.06
N ALA A 139 -3.73 9.03 -6.44
CA ALA A 139 -4.62 9.94 -7.16
C ALA A 139 -6.10 9.72 -6.85
N THR A 140 -6.86 10.80 -7.04
CA THR A 140 -8.32 10.83 -6.99
C THR A 140 -8.85 11.75 -8.09
N VAL A 141 -10.15 11.67 -8.35
CA VAL A 141 -10.84 12.50 -9.36
C VAL A 141 -12.01 13.19 -8.68
N SER A 142 -12.22 14.48 -8.95
CA SER A 142 -13.38 15.20 -8.41
C SER A 142 -14.70 14.61 -8.92
N ASN A 143 -15.75 14.71 -8.11
CA ASN A 143 -17.09 14.33 -8.54
C ASN A 143 -17.74 15.44 -9.40
N ASP A 144 -18.99 15.22 -9.80
CA ASP A 144 -19.85 16.15 -10.54
C ASP A 144 -20.06 17.50 -9.83
N GLN A 145 -19.97 17.51 -8.50
CA GLN A 145 -20.04 18.73 -7.68
C GLN A 145 -18.65 19.32 -7.39
N GLY A 146 -17.61 18.91 -8.13
CA GLY A 146 -16.23 19.37 -7.96
C GLY A 146 -15.56 18.97 -6.63
N TYR A 147 -16.20 18.15 -5.80
CA TYR A 147 -15.65 17.66 -4.55
C TYR A 147 -14.63 16.55 -4.79
N PHE A 148 -13.51 16.58 -4.07
CA PHE A 148 -12.48 15.54 -4.11
C PHE A 148 -12.05 15.13 -2.70
N LYS A 149 -11.48 13.92 -2.62
CA LYS A 149 -10.88 13.37 -1.41
C LYS A 149 -9.70 12.48 -1.77
N LEU A 150 -8.49 12.93 -1.47
CA LEU A 150 -7.24 12.22 -1.66
C LEU A 150 -6.76 11.66 -0.31
N ARG A 151 -6.63 10.34 -0.22
CA ARG A 151 -6.10 9.66 0.97
C ARG A 151 -4.65 9.28 0.74
N VAL A 152 -3.81 9.62 1.70
CA VAL A 152 -2.36 9.39 1.66
C VAL A 152 -1.97 8.56 2.88
N LYS A 153 -1.28 7.44 2.67
CA LYS A 153 -0.75 6.57 3.74
C LYS A 153 0.60 7.08 4.25
N ASP A 154 0.68 8.36 4.60
CA ASP A 154 1.90 9.02 5.07
C ASP A 154 1.52 10.25 5.93
N ARG A 155 2.35 10.55 6.95
CA ARG A 155 2.23 11.71 7.83
C ARG A 155 3.10 12.89 7.41
N SER A 156 3.96 12.74 6.41
CA SER A 156 4.86 13.81 5.98
C SER A 156 4.04 15.00 5.49
N VAL A 157 3.83 15.96 6.38
CA VAL A 157 3.17 17.24 6.13
C VAL A 157 4.24 18.32 5.95
N PRO A 158 4.00 19.31 5.08
CA PRO A 158 2.80 19.48 4.25
C PRO A 158 2.75 18.50 3.06
N LEU A 159 1.54 18.21 2.58
CA LEU A 159 1.32 17.34 1.43
C LEU A 159 1.35 18.18 0.14
N SER A 160 2.20 17.79 -0.81
CA SER A 160 2.26 18.40 -2.13
C SER A 160 1.51 17.54 -3.15
N PHE A 161 0.61 18.16 -3.91
CA PHE A 161 -0.18 17.48 -4.94
C PHE A 161 -0.43 18.40 -6.13
N THR A 162 -0.65 17.80 -7.29
CA THR A 162 -0.96 18.49 -8.54
C THR A 162 -2.44 18.28 -8.90
N VAL A 163 -3.07 19.36 -9.34
CA VAL A 163 -4.42 19.41 -9.90
C VAL A 163 -4.29 19.59 -11.41
N SER A 164 -4.94 18.73 -12.18
CA SER A 164 -4.86 18.73 -13.64
C SER A 164 -6.21 18.40 -14.28
N LYS A 165 -6.58 19.19 -15.30
CA LYS A 165 -7.77 18.99 -16.14
C LYS A 165 -7.43 19.44 -17.55
N ILE A 166 -7.90 18.70 -18.55
CA ILE A 166 -7.75 19.11 -19.96
C ILE A 166 -8.31 20.53 -20.15
N GLY A 167 -7.55 21.39 -20.84
CA GLY A 167 -7.92 22.78 -21.08
C GLY A 167 -7.56 23.74 -19.94
N TYR A 168 -7.00 23.25 -18.84
CA TYR A 168 -6.59 24.06 -17.69
C TYR A 168 -5.08 23.99 -17.47
N GLY A 169 -4.54 25.01 -16.79
CA GLY A 169 -3.17 24.99 -16.31
C GLY A 169 -3.00 24.04 -15.13
N ASP A 170 -2.02 23.13 -15.20
CA ASP A 170 -1.63 22.28 -14.07
C ASP A 170 -1.22 23.16 -12.88
N THR A 171 -1.80 22.91 -11.71
CA THR A 171 -1.53 23.67 -10.49
C THR A 171 -1.00 22.74 -9.41
N THR A 172 0.19 23.01 -8.88
CA THR A 172 0.74 22.25 -7.74
C THR A 172 0.59 23.04 -6.46
N LEU A 173 0.05 22.40 -5.43
CA LEU A 173 -0.26 23.00 -4.14
C LEU A 173 0.42 22.20 -3.03
N THR A 174 0.79 22.90 -1.97
CA THR A 174 1.37 22.30 -0.77
C THR A 174 0.51 22.74 0.41
N LEU A 175 -0.23 21.80 1.01
CA LEU A 175 -1.25 22.09 2.03
C LEU A 175 -1.05 21.23 3.28
N PRO A 176 -1.50 21.70 4.47
CA PRO A 176 -1.60 20.84 5.64
C PRO A 176 -2.59 19.69 5.38
N ALA A 177 -2.36 18.56 6.04
CA ALA A 177 -3.29 17.44 5.98
C ALA A 177 -4.56 17.70 6.82
N ASN A 178 -5.64 17.02 6.45
CA ASN A 178 -6.92 16.95 7.17
C ASN A 178 -7.68 18.28 7.24
N GLN A 179 -7.49 19.15 6.26
CA GLN A 179 -8.27 20.36 6.07
C GLN A 179 -9.05 20.29 4.75
N GLU A 180 -10.28 20.81 4.77
CA GLU A 180 -11.06 21.02 3.55
C GLU A 180 -10.67 22.35 2.91
N VAL A 181 -10.39 22.34 1.61
CA VAL A 181 -9.94 23.53 0.87
C VAL A 181 -10.76 23.78 -0.39
N THR A 182 -10.78 25.03 -0.85
CA THR A 182 -11.29 25.36 -2.18
C THR A 182 -10.12 25.71 -3.08
N ILE A 183 -10.01 25.03 -4.22
CA ILE A 183 -8.96 25.22 -5.20
C ILE A 183 -9.57 25.83 -6.45
N ARG A 184 -8.92 26.86 -7.00
CA ARG A 184 -9.34 27.49 -8.25
C ARG A 184 -8.35 27.11 -9.36
N ILE A 185 -8.86 26.62 -10.48
CA ILE A 185 -8.05 26.27 -11.66
C ILE A 185 -8.34 27.26 -12.78
N LYS A 186 -7.29 27.67 -13.49
CA LYS A 186 -7.38 28.65 -14.58
C LYS A 186 -7.40 27.95 -15.93
N PRO A 187 -8.34 28.29 -16.83
CA PRO A 187 -8.26 27.90 -18.23
C PRO A 187 -6.90 28.29 -18.80
N LYS A 188 -6.32 27.40 -19.61
CA LYS A 188 -5.09 27.71 -20.35
C LYS A 188 -5.50 28.15 -21.74
N ALA A 189 -5.10 29.35 -22.14
CA ALA A 189 -5.24 29.82 -23.51
C ALA A 189 -4.56 28.80 -24.44
N ILE A 190 -5.36 28.15 -25.29
CA ILE A 190 -4.85 27.23 -26.30
C ILE A 190 -4.30 28.11 -27.42
N LEU A 191 -3.04 28.56 -27.29
CA LEU A 191 -2.22 28.65 -28.49
C LEU A 191 -2.23 27.22 -29.03
N LEU A 192 -2.66 27.04 -30.28
CA LEU A 192 -2.73 25.75 -30.96
C LEU A 192 -1.31 25.18 -31.09
N ASP A 193 -0.73 24.71 -29.99
CA ASP A 193 0.14 23.55 -30.05
C ASP A 193 -0.74 22.48 -30.69
N GLU A 194 -0.27 21.93 -31.80
CA GLU A 194 -0.88 20.81 -32.48
C GLU A 194 -1.45 19.88 -31.41
N VAL A 195 -2.78 19.77 -31.37
CA VAL A 195 -3.39 18.65 -30.66
C VAL A 195 -2.88 17.47 -31.45
N THR A 196 -1.73 16.92 -31.03
CA THR A 196 -1.36 15.58 -31.42
C THR A 196 -2.51 14.78 -30.83
N ILE A 197 -3.53 14.52 -31.66
CA ILE A 197 -4.60 13.58 -31.36
C ILE A 197 -3.81 12.32 -31.16
N ASN A 198 -3.43 12.06 -29.92
CA ASN A 198 -2.42 11.08 -29.67
C ASN A 198 -3.08 9.77 -30.11
N PRO A 199 -2.58 9.09 -31.17
CA PRO A 199 -3.19 7.85 -31.64
C PRO A 199 -3.27 6.79 -30.50
N ASN A 200 -2.58 7.08 -29.41
CA ASN A 200 -2.47 6.48 -28.08
C ASN A 200 -3.75 6.29 -27.24
N SER A 201 -4.94 6.36 -27.84
CA SER A 201 -6.21 5.96 -27.18
C SER A 201 -6.83 4.68 -27.77
N ARG A 202 -6.05 3.88 -28.53
CA ARG A 202 -6.57 2.69 -29.24
C ARG A 202 -7.35 1.77 -28.30
N GLY A 203 -6.78 1.42 -27.14
CA GLY A 203 -7.45 0.56 -26.16
C GLY A 203 -8.74 1.16 -25.59
N GLU A 204 -8.73 2.44 -25.25
CA GLU A 204 -9.88 3.13 -24.63
C GLU A 204 -11.07 3.28 -25.60
N ARG A 205 -10.79 3.35 -26.91
CA ARG A 205 -11.80 3.51 -27.96
C ARG A 205 -12.49 2.20 -28.35
N THR A 206 -11.92 1.04 -28.00
CA THR A 206 -12.50 -0.28 -28.26
C THR A 206 -13.83 -0.48 -27.53
N TRP A 207 -14.60 -1.50 -27.93
CA TRP A 207 -15.82 -1.87 -27.19
C TRP A 207 -15.50 -2.25 -25.73
N LEU A 208 -14.36 -2.91 -25.48
CA LEU A 208 -13.87 -3.20 -24.13
C LEU A 208 -13.58 -1.93 -23.34
N GLY A 209 -12.87 -0.97 -23.94
CA GLY A 209 -12.61 0.34 -23.33
C GLY A 209 -13.90 1.09 -22.98
N ARG A 210 -14.88 1.07 -23.90
CA ARG A 210 -16.19 1.71 -23.71
C ARG A 210 -17.05 1.05 -22.64
N THR A 211 -16.94 -0.26 -22.47
CA THR A 211 -17.74 -1.03 -21.51
C THR A 211 -17.11 -1.06 -20.12
N PHE A 212 -15.80 -1.28 -20.02
CA PHE A 212 -15.14 -1.59 -18.76
C PHE A 212 -14.39 -0.42 -18.11
N LEU A 213 -14.12 0.68 -18.83
CA LEU A 213 -13.49 1.85 -18.23
C LEU A 213 -14.54 2.85 -17.75
N SER A 214 -14.53 3.18 -16.45
CA SER A 214 -15.41 4.22 -15.90
C SER A 214 -15.10 5.62 -16.46
N ARG A 215 -16.09 6.52 -16.46
CA ARG A 215 -15.91 7.94 -16.84
C ARG A 215 -14.78 8.61 -16.07
N ARG A 216 -14.67 8.34 -14.76
CA ARG A 216 -13.59 8.87 -13.90
C ARG A 216 -12.21 8.38 -14.32
N LEU A 217 -12.09 7.11 -14.71
CA LEU A 217 -10.83 6.52 -15.12
C LEU A 217 -10.37 7.04 -16.49
N ARG A 218 -11.30 7.27 -17.43
CA ARG A 218 -11.00 7.93 -18.71
C ARG A 218 -10.61 9.39 -18.52
N ALA A 219 -11.35 10.14 -17.69
CA ALA A 219 -10.99 11.53 -17.38
C ALA A 219 -9.60 11.62 -16.75
N GLN A 220 -9.28 10.76 -15.77
CA GLN A 220 -7.95 10.64 -15.20
C GLN A 220 -6.90 10.40 -16.30
N SER A 221 -7.15 9.44 -17.19
CA SER A 221 -6.27 9.10 -18.30
C SER A 221 -5.92 10.29 -19.20
N GLN A 222 -6.93 11.11 -19.52
CA GLN A 222 -6.79 12.24 -20.42
C GLN A 222 -6.18 13.47 -19.73
N ASN A 223 -6.59 13.75 -18.49
CA ASN A 223 -6.02 14.81 -17.67
C ASN A 223 -4.51 14.59 -17.44
N LEU A 224 -4.08 13.35 -17.22
CA LEU A 224 -2.66 13.01 -17.01
C LEU A 224 -1.98 12.51 -18.30
N SER A 225 -2.31 13.10 -19.44
CA SER A 225 -1.76 12.71 -20.76
C SER A 225 -0.24 12.91 -20.90
N ARG A 226 0.39 13.68 -20.01
CA ARG A 226 1.84 13.97 -20.01
C ARG A 226 2.62 13.35 -18.84
N PHE A 227 1.95 12.61 -17.96
CA PHE A 227 2.58 11.98 -16.80
C PHE A 227 2.62 10.47 -16.98
N PHE A 228 3.80 9.90 -17.18
CA PHE A 228 4.00 8.44 -17.27
C PHE A 228 5.17 8.00 -16.40
N VAL A 229 5.06 6.82 -15.80
CA VAL A 229 6.09 6.25 -14.93
C VAL A 229 6.31 4.77 -15.27
N ASN A 230 7.57 4.34 -15.26
CA ASN A 230 7.93 2.93 -15.40
C ASN A 230 8.00 2.27 -14.01
N LEU A 231 7.22 1.22 -13.80
CA LEU A 231 7.23 0.45 -12.54
C LEU A 231 7.52 -1.03 -12.81
N PRO A 232 8.11 -1.76 -11.85
CA PRO A 232 8.55 -3.14 -12.08
C PRO A 232 7.37 -4.10 -12.24
N TYR A 233 6.31 -3.94 -11.47
CA TYR A 233 5.19 -4.87 -11.47
C TYR A 233 3.84 -4.21 -11.19
N GLN A 234 2.77 -4.81 -11.72
CA GLN A 234 1.39 -4.52 -11.38
C GLN A 234 0.62 -5.80 -11.06
N ILE A 235 -0.24 -5.71 -10.05
CA ILE A 235 -1.29 -6.71 -9.82
C ILE A 235 -2.62 -5.97 -9.75
N ALA A 236 -3.58 -6.35 -10.58
CA ALA A 236 -4.92 -5.77 -10.59
C ALA A 236 -6.01 -6.83 -10.72
N LEU A 237 -7.15 -6.55 -10.10
CA LEU A 237 -8.35 -7.37 -10.26
C LEU A 237 -9.13 -6.91 -11.50
N THR A 238 -9.43 -5.61 -11.56
CA THR A 238 -10.17 -4.95 -12.65
C THR A 238 -9.56 -3.57 -12.93
N PRO A 239 -9.90 -2.91 -14.05
CA PRO A 239 -9.45 -1.55 -14.32
C PRO A 239 -9.75 -0.59 -13.14
N GLY A 240 -8.72 0.09 -12.64
CA GLY A 240 -8.81 1.00 -11.50
C GLY A 240 -8.76 0.36 -10.11
N LEU A 241 -8.77 -0.99 -10.00
CA LEU A 241 -8.67 -1.73 -8.76
C LEU A 241 -7.44 -2.66 -8.77
N GLY A 242 -6.34 -2.18 -8.21
CA GLY A 242 -5.06 -2.88 -8.17
C GLY A 242 -3.98 -2.05 -7.47
N SER A 243 -2.73 -2.50 -7.55
CA SER A 243 -1.57 -1.88 -6.90
C SER A 243 -1.40 -0.38 -7.22
N HIS A 244 -1.75 0.04 -8.44
CA HIS A 244 -1.65 1.43 -8.89
C HIS A 244 -2.98 2.20 -8.89
N GLY A 245 -4.10 1.51 -8.60
CA GLY A 245 -5.43 2.10 -8.60
C GLY A 245 -5.73 2.93 -9.86
N ARG A 246 -6.08 4.21 -9.65
CA ARG A 246 -6.44 5.16 -10.73
C ARG A 246 -5.27 5.63 -11.58
N LEU A 247 -4.02 5.45 -11.13
CA LEU A 247 -2.83 5.81 -11.90
C LEU A 247 -2.34 4.69 -12.83
N SER A 248 -3.00 3.53 -12.82
CA SER A 248 -2.65 2.40 -13.71
C SER A 248 -2.52 2.81 -15.19
N SER A 249 -3.35 3.75 -15.65
CA SER A 249 -3.31 4.31 -17.02
C SER A 249 -2.11 5.20 -17.36
N GLN A 250 -1.28 5.49 -16.37
CA GLN A 250 -0.03 6.26 -16.46
C GLN A 250 1.19 5.36 -16.19
N VAL A 251 1.00 4.05 -15.95
CA VAL A 251 2.09 3.13 -15.64
C VAL A 251 2.42 2.23 -16.81
N VAL A 252 3.70 2.19 -17.16
CA VAL A 252 4.28 1.15 -18.01
C VAL A 252 4.95 0.12 -17.09
N ASN A 253 4.51 -1.13 -17.14
CA ASN A 253 5.02 -2.18 -16.25
C ASN A 253 6.00 -3.11 -16.97
N LYS A 254 7.00 -3.65 -16.26
CA LYS A 254 7.79 -4.78 -16.78
C LYS A 254 7.01 -6.09 -16.67
N VAL A 255 6.30 -6.29 -15.56
CA VAL A 255 5.44 -7.46 -15.31
C VAL A 255 4.03 -6.99 -14.94
N SER A 256 3.00 -7.54 -15.55
CA SER A 256 1.61 -7.19 -15.25
C SER A 256 0.76 -8.43 -15.08
N VAL A 257 0.07 -8.55 -13.94
CA VAL A 257 -0.86 -9.64 -13.63
C VAL A 257 -2.26 -9.06 -13.40
N ASN A 258 -3.19 -9.37 -14.30
CA ASN A 258 -4.56 -8.89 -14.27
C ASN A 258 -5.53 -10.09 -14.14
N LEU A 259 -6.21 -10.22 -13.00
CA LEU A 259 -7.05 -11.40 -12.71
C LEU A 259 -8.33 -11.46 -13.56
N LEU A 260 -9.07 -10.35 -13.66
CA LEU A 260 -10.23 -10.25 -14.54
C LEU A 260 -9.92 -9.33 -15.72
N GLY A 261 -9.55 -8.08 -15.44
CA GLY A 261 -9.34 -7.07 -16.46
C GLY A 261 -8.21 -6.10 -16.14
N GLY A 262 -7.36 -5.85 -17.13
CA GLY A 262 -6.26 -4.89 -17.06
C GLY A 262 -6.57 -3.54 -17.70
N TYR A 263 -5.96 -2.48 -17.17
CA TYR A 263 -5.86 -1.19 -17.87
C TYR A 263 -4.54 -0.52 -17.52
N ASN A 264 -3.67 -0.33 -18.51
CA ASN A 264 -2.31 0.15 -18.32
C ASN A 264 -1.84 1.02 -19.48
N ALA A 265 -0.82 1.85 -19.23
CA ALA A 265 -0.21 2.64 -20.30
C ALA A 265 0.54 1.74 -21.29
N GLY A 266 1.23 0.71 -20.78
CA GLY A 266 1.95 -0.29 -21.57
C GLY A 266 2.55 -1.42 -20.72
N VAL A 267 3.08 -2.45 -21.38
CA VAL A 267 3.91 -3.50 -20.78
C VAL A 267 5.13 -3.75 -21.65
N GLN A 268 6.32 -3.84 -21.04
CA GLN A 268 7.60 -4.05 -21.75
C GLN A 268 8.16 -5.47 -21.59
N GLY A 269 7.54 -6.32 -20.77
CA GLY A 269 7.99 -7.69 -20.52
C GLY A 269 6.84 -8.67 -20.56
N VAL A 270 6.46 -9.20 -19.39
CA VAL A 270 5.47 -10.28 -19.27
C VAL A 270 4.12 -9.72 -18.87
N GLU A 271 3.08 -10.11 -19.59
CA GLU A 271 1.70 -9.81 -19.26
C GLU A 271 0.87 -11.08 -19.12
N ILE A 272 0.20 -11.21 -17.98
CA ILE A 272 -0.73 -12.30 -17.68
C ILE A 272 -2.09 -11.67 -17.42
N ALA A 273 -3.08 -11.98 -18.25
CA ALA A 273 -4.43 -11.46 -18.12
C ALA A 273 -5.46 -12.60 -18.13
N GLY A 274 -6.44 -12.55 -17.23
CA GLY A 274 -7.50 -13.55 -17.15
C GLY A 274 -8.53 -13.41 -18.25
N VAL A 275 -9.28 -12.29 -18.31
CA VAL A 275 -10.36 -12.10 -19.29
C VAL A 275 -9.98 -11.12 -20.38
N PHE A 276 -9.53 -9.91 -20.03
CA PHE A 276 -9.18 -8.90 -21.01
C PHE A 276 -8.10 -7.94 -20.53
N ASN A 277 -7.51 -7.21 -21.47
CA ASN A 277 -6.55 -6.17 -21.17
C ASN A 277 -6.73 -4.97 -22.09
N ILE A 278 -6.65 -3.76 -21.52
CA ILE A 278 -6.78 -2.50 -22.26
C ILE A 278 -5.46 -1.74 -22.13
N ILE A 279 -4.75 -1.64 -23.25
CA ILE A 279 -3.47 -0.94 -23.31
C ILE A 279 -3.64 0.36 -24.12
N LYS A 280 -3.05 1.46 -23.66
CA LYS A 280 -3.13 2.74 -24.36
C LYS A 280 -2.28 2.77 -25.65
N ASN A 281 -1.01 2.27 -25.60
CA ASN A 281 0.08 2.50 -26.59
C ASN A 281 0.32 4.00 -26.84
N ASP A 282 1.44 4.57 -27.30
CA ASP A 282 2.85 4.21 -27.41
C ASP A 282 3.60 5.09 -26.39
N VAL A 283 3.97 4.54 -25.22
CA VAL A 283 4.78 5.27 -24.23
C VAL A 283 6.20 4.71 -24.32
N ARG A 284 6.93 5.17 -25.33
CA ARG A 284 8.39 5.18 -25.23
C ARG A 284 8.74 6.23 -24.18
N SER A 285 9.06 5.78 -22.97
CA SER A 285 9.66 6.63 -21.95
C SER A 285 10.90 7.26 -22.57
N VAL A 286 10.88 8.58 -22.75
CA VAL A 286 12.10 9.38 -22.96
C VAL A 286 12.76 9.57 -21.60
#